data_AF-A0A1E5GSH5-F1
#
_entry.id   AF-A0A1E5GSH5-F1
#
_cell.length_a   1.000
_cell.length_b   1.000
_cell.length_c   1.000
_cell.angle_alpha   90.00
_cell.angle_beta   90.00
_cell.angle_gamma   90.00
#
_symmetry.space_group_name_H-M   'P 1'
#
loop_
_entity.id
_entity.type
_entity.pdbx_description
1 polymer ?
#
loop_
_entity_poly.entity_id
_entity_poly.type
_entity_poly.pdbx_seq_one_letter_code
_entity_poly.pdbx_strand_id
1 'polypeptide(L)'
;MGIFDLFKKKKSSKTQTTIKTNLDIYIKSIPLNIRKLLFISDTLSSESDFEPSEIITTLPVIKGKAEPLGYYPSYYEMSPEQRYNYLTFLTNIQANIDIGYVFVYYYGLERKIFLDEDLYEAVEMIATLRKYHNNRSFISYSNDAIIYAAMKKKDPSILLNINLDTLRPELLFLVKGSFIGEFSAQDLMLLSKGVGFTNNRYIKTSPEIFQTNLTELLLKKFGFETYKLNKSMKLDTHEKIRFALSNISIKNREFEYPNTLLNSDIQSDIYLLLKESHEKTKVDVANLRKSNKKTSPEKITTVKQQIKEKQSIFVPTDNLTLKERILLSKEPSSDGFDEEIKGINYYKQENYKDAEEWLLRSVKGNFDAPALYERLGILYRKQKRYNDEVEILKIGIKNVGFNSKLNERLAKAIELNEKSKLK
;
A
#
# COMPACT_ATOMS: atom_id res chain seq x y z
N MET A 1 39.43 -14.06 -7.71
CA MET A 1 40.16 -13.52 -8.89
C MET A 1 39.20 -12.63 -9.65
N GLY A 2 39.59 -11.38 -9.90
CA GLY A 2 38.70 -10.23 -10.07
C GLY A 2 38.16 -9.97 -11.49
N ILE A 3 37.16 -9.09 -11.53
CA ILE A 3 36.22 -8.77 -12.62
C ILE A 3 36.83 -7.89 -13.75
N PHE A 4 38.15 -7.67 -13.78
CA PHE A 4 38.80 -6.70 -14.68
C PHE A 4 39.45 -7.28 -15.95
N ASP A 5 38.99 -8.42 -16.48
CA ASP A 5 39.69 -9.11 -17.58
C ASP A 5 38.97 -9.15 -18.94
N LEU A 6 38.02 -8.25 -19.22
CA LEU A 6 37.27 -8.24 -20.49
C LEU A 6 37.66 -7.17 -21.52
N PHE A 7 38.73 -6.41 -21.29
CA PHE A 7 39.30 -5.52 -22.31
C PHE A 7 40.59 -6.09 -22.91
N LYS A 8 40.46 -6.98 -23.90
CA LYS A 8 41.54 -7.27 -24.87
C LYS A 8 41.14 -6.85 -26.29
N LYS A 9 41.86 -5.83 -26.76
CA LYS A 9 41.91 -5.25 -28.12
C LYS A 9 41.95 -6.28 -29.26
N LYS A 10 41.24 -5.97 -30.36
CA LYS A 10 41.70 -5.81 -31.76
C LYS A 10 40.45 -5.52 -32.63
N LYS A 11 40.45 -4.70 -33.68
CA LYS A 11 41.46 -4.24 -34.63
C LYS A 11 40.92 -2.95 -35.31
N SER A 12 41.82 -2.11 -35.79
CA SER A 12 41.52 -0.88 -36.55
C SER A 12 40.76 -1.13 -37.86
N SER A 13 39.79 -0.28 -38.20
CA SER A 13 39.79 0.43 -39.49
C SER A 13 38.70 1.51 -39.54
N LYS A 14 39.05 2.60 -40.24
CA LYS A 14 38.28 3.78 -40.64
C LYS A 14 37.98 4.80 -39.53
N THR A 15 38.88 5.76 -39.47
CA THR A 15 38.69 7.14 -39.03
C THR A 15 37.37 7.69 -39.59
N GLN A 16 36.30 7.53 -38.84
CA GLN A 16 35.16 8.44 -38.93
C GLN A 16 35.59 9.71 -38.24
N THR A 17 35.65 10.78 -39.02
CA THR A 17 35.80 12.16 -38.58
C THR A 17 34.90 12.37 -37.37
N THR A 18 35.50 12.46 -36.18
CA THR A 18 34.78 12.80 -34.96
C THR A 18 34.37 14.25 -35.10
N ILE A 19 33.23 14.48 -35.74
CA ILE A 19 32.57 15.78 -35.69
C ILE A 19 32.29 15.97 -34.20
N LYS A 20 33.06 16.84 -33.53
CA LYS A 20 32.62 17.50 -32.30
C LYS A 20 31.33 18.21 -32.67
N THR A 21 30.23 17.48 -32.65
CA THR A 21 28.90 18.03 -32.85
C THR A 21 28.72 18.95 -31.67
N ASN A 22 28.50 20.23 -31.93
CA ASN A 22 28.25 21.23 -30.89
C ASN A 22 27.08 20.76 -30.04
N LEU A 23 27.35 20.07 -28.93
CA LEU A 23 26.34 19.64 -27.97
C LEU A 23 25.54 20.85 -27.46
N ASP A 24 26.21 22.00 -27.40
CA ASP A 24 25.63 23.32 -27.21
C ASP A 24 24.40 23.59 -28.08
N ILE A 25 24.35 23.12 -29.33
CA ILE A 25 23.19 23.31 -30.21
C ILE A 25 22.00 22.46 -29.72
N TYR A 26 22.24 21.20 -29.32
CA TYR A 26 21.19 20.33 -28.81
C TYR A 26 20.70 20.79 -27.44
N ILE A 27 21.59 21.22 -26.55
CA ILE A 27 21.20 21.75 -25.24
C ILE A 27 20.41 23.05 -25.39
N LYS A 28 20.79 23.92 -26.34
CA LYS A 28 20.04 25.16 -26.64
C LYS A 28 18.66 24.90 -27.25
N SER A 29 18.45 23.79 -27.95
CA SER A 29 17.14 23.44 -28.52
C SER A 29 16.19 22.77 -27.52
N ILE A 30 16.68 22.27 -26.38
CA ILE A 30 15.82 21.77 -25.29
C ILE A 30 15.03 22.95 -24.69
N PRO A 31 13.68 22.85 -24.59
CA PRO A 31 12.83 23.87 -23.97
C PRO A 31 13.34 24.31 -22.59
N LEU A 32 13.23 25.60 -22.26
CA LEU A 32 13.83 26.17 -21.05
C LEU A 32 13.31 25.52 -19.77
N ASN A 33 12.02 25.20 -19.71
CA ASN A 33 11.38 24.52 -18.58
C ASN A 33 11.89 23.09 -18.36
N ILE A 34 12.36 22.41 -19.42
CA ILE A 34 13.00 21.10 -19.33
C ILE A 34 14.47 21.29 -18.94
N ARG A 35 15.16 22.20 -19.63
CA ARG A 35 16.59 22.48 -19.43
C ARG A 35 16.93 22.90 -18.01
N LYS A 36 16.07 23.69 -17.37
CA LYS A 36 16.20 24.11 -15.96
C LYS A 36 16.31 22.92 -15.00
N LEU A 37 15.69 21.79 -15.34
CA LEU A 37 15.61 20.59 -14.50
C LEU A 37 16.70 19.55 -14.82
N LEU A 38 17.63 19.85 -15.73
CA LEU A 38 18.73 18.95 -16.11
C LEU A 38 19.96 19.18 -15.22
N PHE A 39 20.71 18.10 -15.00
CA PHE A 39 22.08 18.15 -14.50
C PHE A 39 23.02 18.05 -15.70
N ILE A 40 23.94 19.01 -15.84
CA ILE A 40 24.86 19.10 -16.99
C ILE A 40 26.26 19.44 -16.46
N SER A 41 27.26 18.70 -16.92
CA SER A 41 28.66 18.92 -16.56
C SER A 41 29.59 18.61 -17.72
N ASP A 42 30.81 19.16 -17.70
CA ASP A 42 31.80 18.89 -18.76
C ASP A 42 32.53 17.57 -18.56
N THR A 43 32.62 17.09 -17.32
CA THR A 43 33.32 15.85 -16.95
C THR A 43 32.54 15.13 -15.87
N LEU A 44 32.63 13.79 -15.87
CA LEU A 44 32.07 12.96 -14.80
C LEU A 44 32.57 13.45 -13.43
N SER A 45 31.65 13.65 -12.48
CA SER A 45 31.99 13.80 -11.07
C SER A 45 32.70 12.54 -10.56
N SER A 46 33.37 12.59 -9.40
CA SER A 46 33.99 11.39 -8.82
C SER A 46 32.98 10.22 -8.74
N GLU A 47 33.43 8.96 -8.91
CA GLU A 47 32.55 7.78 -8.88
C GLU A 47 31.62 7.70 -7.66
N SER A 48 31.99 8.33 -6.54
CA SER A 48 31.19 8.38 -5.32
C SER A 48 29.98 9.34 -5.34
N ASP A 49 29.83 10.17 -6.38
CA ASP A 49 28.78 11.19 -6.48
C ASP A 49 28.10 11.21 -7.87
N PHE A 50 28.09 10.04 -8.51
CA PHE A 50 27.51 9.82 -9.82
C PHE A 50 26.00 10.09 -9.87
N GLU A 51 25.52 10.96 -10.77
CA GLU A 51 24.09 11.16 -11.04
C GLU A 51 23.70 10.52 -12.38
N PRO A 52 22.83 9.49 -12.40
CA PRO A 52 22.46 8.78 -13.63
C PRO A 52 21.87 9.65 -14.74
N SER A 53 21.18 10.75 -14.39
CA SER A 53 20.60 11.71 -15.35
C SER A 53 21.57 12.76 -15.88
N GLU A 54 22.80 12.82 -15.35
CA GLU A 54 23.76 13.87 -15.64
C GLU A 54 24.26 13.80 -17.10
N ILE A 55 24.03 14.89 -17.83
CA ILE A 55 24.50 15.04 -19.21
C ILE A 55 25.94 15.51 -19.19
N ILE A 56 26.86 14.59 -19.52
CA ILE A 56 28.29 14.87 -19.61
C ILE A 56 28.62 15.35 -21.02
N THR A 57 29.02 16.62 -21.15
CA THR A 57 29.07 17.30 -22.45
C THR A 57 30.20 16.83 -23.36
N THR A 58 31.24 16.23 -22.77
CA THR A 58 32.41 15.71 -23.49
C THR A 58 32.20 14.32 -24.10
N LEU A 59 31.10 13.63 -23.77
CA LEU A 59 30.81 12.31 -24.31
C LEU A 59 30.31 12.39 -25.76
N PRO A 60 30.70 11.44 -26.64
CA PRO A 60 30.32 11.46 -28.05
C PRO A 60 28.81 11.27 -28.24
N VAL A 61 28.27 12.01 -29.23
CA VAL A 61 26.86 11.96 -29.66
C VAL A 61 26.82 11.75 -31.17
N ILE A 62 26.13 10.71 -31.63
CA ILE A 62 26.08 10.34 -33.05
C ILE A 62 24.62 10.09 -33.43
N LYS A 63 24.13 10.75 -34.49
CA LYS A 63 22.80 10.45 -35.02
C LYS A 63 22.78 9.04 -35.61
N GLY A 64 21.94 8.17 -35.05
CA GLY A 64 21.84 6.78 -35.50
C GLY A 64 20.69 6.03 -34.84
N LYS A 65 20.47 4.80 -35.30
CA LYS A 65 19.60 3.86 -34.59
C LYS A 65 20.35 3.32 -33.38
N ALA A 66 19.62 3.10 -32.29
CA ALA A 66 20.18 2.54 -31.07
C ALA A 66 19.27 1.45 -30.51
N GLU A 67 19.87 0.51 -29.80
CA GLU A 67 19.12 -0.47 -29.01
C GLU A 67 18.42 0.22 -27.82
N PRO A 68 17.32 -0.37 -27.30
CA PRO A 68 16.67 0.08 -26.07
C PRO A 68 17.63 0.15 -24.88
N LEU A 69 17.31 0.99 -23.89
CA LEU A 69 18.15 1.05 -22.69
C LEU A 69 17.90 -0.17 -21.77
N GLY A 70 18.92 -0.54 -21.01
CA GLY A 70 18.84 -1.59 -19.99
C GLY A 70 18.14 -1.12 -18.70
N TYR A 71 18.17 -1.98 -17.68
CA TYR A 71 17.70 -1.64 -16.33
C TYR A 71 18.63 -0.65 -15.64
N TYR A 72 18.06 0.25 -14.83
CA TYR A 72 18.78 1.33 -14.13
C TYR A 72 19.70 2.14 -15.07
N PRO A 73 19.16 2.68 -16.18
CA PRO A 73 19.98 3.33 -17.18
C PRO A 73 20.63 4.61 -16.67
N SER A 74 21.77 4.97 -17.25
CA SER A 74 22.44 6.24 -17.01
C SER A 74 22.92 6.88 -18.31
N TYR A 75 22.97 8.20 -18.37
CA TYR A 75 23.49 8.93 -19.54
C TYR A 75 24.96 8.61 -19.82
N TYR A 76 25.75 8.38 -18.77
CA TYR A 76 27.16 8.01 -18.88
C TYR A 76 27.34 6.71 -19.66
N GLU A 77 26.54 5.68 -19.37
CA GLU A 77 26.64 4.35 -19.99
C GLU A 77 26.00 4.26 -21.37
N MET A 78 25.23 5.28 -21.80
CA MET A 78 24.62 5.31 -23.13
C MET A 78 25.67 5.23 -24.25
N SER A 79 25.35 4.52 -25.33
CA SER A 79 26.10 4.63 -26.59
C SER A 79 25.98 6.05 -27.18
N PRO A 80 26.87 6.45 -28.11
CA PRO A 80 26.74 7.74 -28.79
C PRO A 80 25.38 7.96 -29.48
N GLU A 81 24.79 6.90 -30.03
CA GLU A 81 23.46 6.90 -30.66
C GLU A 81 22.34 7.01 -29.62
N GLN A 82 22.47 6.32 -28.49
CA GLN A 82 21.52 6.43 -27.38
C GLN A 82 21.50 7.86 -26.81
N ARG A 83 22.67 8.51 -26.63
CA ARG A 83 22.74 9.91 -26.19
C ARG A 83 22.05 10.85 -27.19
N TYR A 84 22.24 10.64 -28.49
CA TYR A 84 21.52 11.42 -29.51
C TYR A 84 20.00 11.27 -29.37
N ASN A 85 19.51 10.05 -29.18
CA ASN A 85 18.08 9.79 -29.00
C ASN A 85 17.54 10.42 -27.71
N TYR A 86 18.28 10.32 -26.61
CA TYR A 86 17.93 10.96 -25.33
C TYR A 86 17.82 12.48 -25.46
N LEU A 87 18.84 13.12 -26.03
CA LEU A 87 18.86 14.58 -26.21
C LEU A 87 17.74 15.04 -27.15
N THR A 88 17.47 14.26 -28.20
CA THR A 88 16.33 14.51 -29.10
C THR A 88 15.00 14.41 -28.33
N PHE A 89 14.84 13.39 -27.48
CA PHE A 89 13.68 13.24 -26.61
C PHE A 89 13.49 14.43 -25.67
N LEU A 90 14.56 14.97 -25.09
CA LEU A 90 14.45 16.15 -24.23
C LEU A 90 13.94 17.40 -24.97
N THR A 91 14.09 17.48 -26.31
CA THR A 91 13.48 18.57 -27.10
C THR A 91 11.96 18.42 -27.27
N ASN A 92 11.43 17.20 -27.15
CA ASN A 92 10.01 16.89 -27.22
C ASN A 92 9.69 15.67 -26.34
N ILE A 93 9.47 15.91 -25.05
CA ILE A 93 9.20 14.85 -24.06
C ILE A 93 7.88 14.11 -24.27
N GLN A 94 7.04 14.55 -25.20
CA GLN A 94 5.77 13.90 -25.54
C GLN A 94 5.96 12.79 -26.56
N ALA A 95 7.13 12.71 -27.22
CA ALA A 95 7.41 11.73 -28.24
C ALA A 95 7.38 10.31 -27.67
N ASN A 96 6.77 9.38 -28.39
CA ASN A 96 6.83 7.95 -28.06
C ASN A 96 8.27 7.45 -28.17
N ILE A 97 8.81 6.91 -27.08
CA ILE A 97 10.20 6.49 -26.96
C ILE A 97 10.32 5.30 -26.02
N ASP A 98 11.45 4.59 -26.08
CA ASP A 98 11.81 3.61 -25.06
C ASP A 98 11.77 4.23 -23.65
N ILE A 99 11.09 3.53 -22.72
CA ILE A 99 10.79 4.05 -21.38
C ILE A 99 12.07 4.31 -20.56
N GLY A 100 13.17 3.64 -20.88
CA GLY A 100 14.46 3.86 -20.22
C GLY A 100 14.91 5.32 -20.31
N TYR A 101 14.72 5.97 -21.47
CA TYR A 101 15.06 7.39 -21.63
C TYR A 101 14.20 8.30 -20.73
N VAL A 102 12.93 7.95 -20.53
CA VAL A 102 12.04 8.65 -19.59
C VAL A 102 12.54 8.47 -18.15
N PHE A 103 13.00 7.27 -17.79
CA PHE A 103 13.59 7.00 -16.47
C PHE A 103 14.86 7.79 -16.22
N VAL A 104 15.75 7.92 -17.22
CA VAL A 104 16.97 8.75 -17.08
C VAL A 104 16.60 10.20 -16.77
N TYR A 105 15.65 10.80 -17.49
CA TYR A 105 15.22 12.16 -17.17
C TYR A 105 14.53 12.24 -15.80
N TYR A 106 13.69 11.26 -15.47
CA TYR A 106 13.00 11.15 -14.19
C TYR A 106 13.97 11.06 -12.99
N TYR A 107 15.11 10.39 -13.12
CA TYR A 107 16.11 10.34 -12.04
C TYR A 107 16.60 11.73 -11.65
N GLY A 108 16.77 12.63 -12.63
CA GLY A 108 17.09 14.03 -12.38
C GLY A 108 15.95 14.76 -11.65
N LEU A 109 14.70 14.52 -12.05
CA LEU A 109 13.53 15.09 -11.37
C LEU A 109 13.42 14.62 -9.91
N GLU A 110 13.69 13.34 -9.63
CA GLU A 110 13.75 12.82 -8.26
C GLU A 110 14.88 13.48 -7.46
N ARG A 111 16.06 13.70 -8.06
CA ARG A 111 17.15 14.40 -7.39
C ARG A 111 16.78 15.86 -7.08
N LYS A 112 16.11 16.56 -8.00
CA LYS A 112 15.59 17.93 -7.79
C LYS A 112 14.62 17.99 -6.60
N ILE A 113 13.67 17.06 -6.55
CA ILE A 113 12.76 16.91 -5.40
C ILE A 113 13.54 16.62 -4.10
N PHE A 114 14.51 15.70 -4.16
CA PHE A 114 15.31 15.32 -3.00
C PHE A 114 16.18 16.47 -2.46
N LEU A 115 16.78 17.28 -3.33
CA LEU A 115 17.58 18.44 -2.96
C LEU A 115 16.75 19.67 -2.62
N ASP A 116 15.44 19.64 -2.89
CA ASP A 116 14.56 20.80 -2.77
C ASP A 116 14.88 21.95 -3.75
N GLU A 117 15.45 21.60 -4.90
CA GLU A 117 15.76 22.52 -5.99
C GLU A 117 14.67 22.40 -7.06
N ASP A 118 13.90 23.46 -7.30
CA ASP A 118 12.82 23.45 -8.31
C ASP A 118 11.82 22.30 -8.14
N LEU A 119 11.53 21.95 -6.87
CA LEU A 119 10.70 20.78 -6.51
C LEU A 119 9.31 20.83 -7.15
N TYR A 120 8.65 21.99 -7.16
CA TYR A 120 7.31 22.12 -7.71
C TYR A 120 7.32 21.93 -9.23
N GLU A 121 8.29 22.53 -9.92
CA GLU A 121 8.48 22.34 -11.36
C GLU A 121 8.84 20.89 -11.70
N ALA A 122 9.63 20.22 -10.87
CA ALA A 122 9.93 18.80 -11.04
C ALA A 122 8.67 17.93 -10.88
N VAL A 123 7.83 18.21 -9.88
CA VAL A 123 6.53 17.53 -9.69
C VAL A 123 5.61 17.74 -10.89
N GLU A 124 5.49 18.97 -11.39
CA GLU A 124 4.70 19.28 -12.59
C GLU A 124 5.24 18.59 -13.84
N MET A 125 6.56 18.50 -13.97
CA MET A 125 7.22 17.79 -15.07
C MET A 125 6.94 16.28 -15.00
N ILE A 126 6.99 15.67 -13.81
CA ILE A 126 6.58 14.27 -13.62
C ILE A 126 5.12 14.06 -14.03
N ALA A 127 4.22 14.96 -13.62
CA ALA A 127 2.82 14.92 -14.03
C ALA A 127 2.66 15.03 -15.55
N THR A 128 3.48 15.84 -16.21
CA THR A 128 3.51 15.97 -17.67
C THR A 128 3.97 14.67 -18.32
N LEU A 129 5.08 14.08 -17.87
CA LEU A 129 5.57 12.81 -18.40
C LEU A 129 4.53 11.70 -18.29
N ARG A 130 3.81 11.60 -17.17
CA ARG A 130 2.75 10.59 -16.95
C ARG A 130 1.61 10.67 -17.96
N LYS A 131 1.29 11.87 -18.49
CA LYS A 131 0.24 12.05 -19.49
C LYS A 131 0.60 11.39 -20.83
N TYR A 132 1.88 11.36 -21.19
CA TYR A 132 2.36 10.84 -22.47
C TYR A 132 2.95 9.44 -22.37
N HIS A 133 3.45 9.05 -21.18
CA HIS A 133 4.16 7.79 -20.95
C HIS A 133 3.39 6.91 -19.96
N ASN A 134 2.37 6.21 -20.46
CA ASN A 134 1.58 5.29 -19.64
C ASN A 134 2.34 3.98 -19.35
N ASN A 135 3.18 4.00 -18.32
CA ASN A 135 3.94 2.84 -17.86
C ASN A 135 3.69 2.57 -16.38
N ARG A 136 3.31 1.33 -16.03
CA ARG A 136 2.92 0.95 -14.66
C ARG A 136 4.04 1.19 -13.64
N SER A 137 5.27 0.82 -13.98
CA SER A 137 6.42 1.01 -13.10
C SER A 137 6.72 2.49 -12.92
N PHE A 138 6.73 3.25 -14.01
CA PHE A 138 6.92 4.70 -13.97
C PHE A 138 5.88 5.39 -13.07
N ILE A 139 4.59 5.06 -13.22
CA ILE A 139 3.50 5.59 -12.38
C ILE A 139 3.72 5.25 -10.90
N SER A 140 4.08 3.99 -10.60
CA SER A 140 4.33 3.55 -9.22
C SER A 140 5.47 4.33 -8.57
N TYR A 141 6.63 4.39 -9.23
CA TYR A 141 7.80 5.08 -8.70
C TYR A 141 7.59 6.57 -8.54
N SER A 142 6.98 7.20 -9.54
CA SER A 142 6.67 8.63 -9.44
C SER A 142 5.60 8.93 -8.38
N ASN A 143 4.76 7.98 -7.97
CA ASN A 143 3.84 8.20 -6.85
C ASN A 143 4.63 8.32 -5.56
N ASP A 144 5.64 7.45 -5.36
CA ASP A 144 6.52 7.50 -4.19
C ASP A 144 7.28 8.84 -4.13
N ALA A 145 7.80 9.34 -5.27
CA ALA A 145 8.48 10.63 -5.33
C ALA A 145 7.59 11.84 -5.03
N ILE A 146 6.36 11.88 -5.56
CA ILE A 146 5.43 12.98 -5.30
C ILE A 146 4.89 12.92 -3.86
N ILE A 147 4.62 11.71 -3.33
CA ILE A 147 4.26 11.53 -1.91
C ILE A 147 5.40 12.00 -1.01
N TYR A 148 6.65 11.60 -1.31
CA TYR A 148 7.83 12.09 -0.61
C TYR A 148 7.89 13.63 -0.62
N ALA A 149 7.71 14.26 -1.79
CA ALA A 149 7.71 15.71 -1.94
C ALA A 149 6.63 16.37 -1.05
N ALA A 150 5.40 15.87 -1.10
CA ALA A 150 4.28 16.37 -0.30
C ALA A 150 4.57 16.27 1.20
N MET A 151 5.08 15.12 1.66
CA MET A 151 5.41 14.88 3.06
C MET A 151 6.58 15.75 3.52
N LYS A 152 7.62 15.90 2.70
CA LYS A 152 8.78 16.77 2.97
C LYS A 152 8.37 18.23 3.12
N LYS A 153 7.50 18.72 2.22
CA LYS A 153 7.00 20.10 2.23
C LYS A 153 5.86 20.34 3.21
N LYS A 154 5.22 19.28 3.69
CA LYS A 154 3.95 19.34 4.42
C LYS A 154 2.89 20.10 3.62
N ASP A 155 2.88 19.89 2.31
CA ASP A 155 2.04 20.62 1.36
C ASP A 155 1.18 19.64 0.56
N PRO A 156 -0.13 19.55 0.84
CA PRO A 156 -1.02 18.65 0.12
C PRO A 156 -1.30 19.07 -1.32
N SER A 157 -1.01 20.31 -1.72
CA SER A 157 -1.25 20.78 -3.10
C SER A 157 -0.39 20.04 -4.13
N ILE A 158 0.77 19.51 -3.70
CA ILE A 158 1.67 18.68 -4.50
C ILE A 158 0.96 17.39 -4.99
N LEU A 159 -0.06 16.93 -4.28
CA LEU A 159 -0.78 15.70 -4.59
C LEU A 159 -1.90 15.88 -5.62
N LEU A 160 -2.22 17.11 -6.04
CA LEU A 160 -3.34 17.39 -6.95
C LEU A 160 -3.25 16.66 -8.29
N ASN A 161 -2.04 16.34 -8.73
CA ASN A 161 -1.76 15.63 -9.99
C ASN A 161 -1.64 14.11 -9.81
N ILE A 162 -1.93 13.57 -8.62
CA ILE A 162 -1.97 12.13 -8.37
C ILE A 162 -3.42 11.65 -8.32
N ASN A 163 -3.70 10.53 -8.97
CA ASN A 163 -4.92 9.78 -8.71
C ASN A 163 -4.77 8.98 -7.41
N LEU A 164 -5.22 9.55 -6.29
CA LEU A 164 -5.13 8.92 -4.96
C LEU A 164 -5.85 7.57 -4.90
N ASP A 165 -6.90 7.36 -5.70
CA ASP A 165 -7.67 6.12 -5.72
C ASP A 165 -6.88 4.92 -6.26
N THR A 166 -5.74 5.18 -6.92
CA THR A 166 -4.84 4.14 -7.45
C THR A 166 -3.74 3.73 -6.48
N LEU A 167 -3.61 4.43 -5.35
CA LEU A 167 -2.59 4.13 -4.35
C LEU A 167 -2.91 2.82 -3.62
N ARG A 168 -1.84 2.19 -3.10
CA ARG A 168 -2.00 1.09 -2.14
C ARG A 168 -2.73 1.60 -0.90
N PRO A 169 -3.59 0.80 -0.24
CA PRO A 169 -4.38 1.23 0.92
C PRO A 169 -3.57 1.95 2.00
N GLU A 170 -2.40 1.42 2.35
CA GLU A 170 -1.51 1.98 3.36
C GLU A 170 -0.96 3.35 2.97
N LEU A 171 -0.63 3.57 1.69
CA LEU A 171 -0.17 4.87 1.18
C LEU A 171 -1.32 5.88 1.09
N LEU A 172 -2.51 5.45 0.63
CA LEU A 172 -3.71 6.29 0.65
C LEU A 172 -4.02 6.75 2.07
N PHE A 173 -3.97 5.83 3.03
CA PHE A 173 -4.22 6.13 4.43
C PHE A 173 -3.18 7.08 5.01
N LEU A 174 -1.88 6.84 4.75
CA LEU A 174 -0.79 7.73 5.16
C LEU A 174 -1.00 9.16 4.65
N VAL A 175 -1.26 9.32 3.35
CA VAL A 175 -1.42 10.63 2.70
C VAL A 175 -2.67 11.34 3.22
N LYS A 176 -3.85 10.73 3.12
CA LYS A 176 -5.09 11.39 3.57
C LYS A 176 -5.11 11.61 5.08
N GLY A 177 -4.61 10.66 5.86
CA GLY A 177 -4.52 10.77 7.31
C GLY A 177 -3.59 11.90 7.75
N SER A 178 -2.48 12.12 7.05
CA SER A 178 -1.51 13.18 7.38
C SER A 178 -2.04 14.59 7.09
N PHE A 179 -2.73 14.77 5.97
CA PHE A 179 -3.12 16.11 5.50
C PHE A 179 -4.57 16.50 5.80
N ILE A 180 -5.49 15.53 5.76
CA ILE A 180 -6.93 15.77 5.90
C ILE A 180 -7.41 15.27 7.27
N GLY A 181 -7.01 14.05 7.64
CA GLY A 181 -7.44 13.39 8.87
C GLY A 181 -8.90 12.90 8.85
N GLU A 182 -9.55 12.94 7.69
CA GLU A 182 -10.93 12.48 7.49
C GLU A 182 -11.02 11.60 6.23
N PHE A 183 -11.86 10.57 6.30
CA PHE A 183 -12.05 9.58 5.23
C PHE A 183 -13.53 9.46 4.88
N SER A 184 -13.86 9.66 3.62
CA SER A 184 -15.22 9.45 3.09
C SER A 184 -15.55 7.96 2.97
N ALA A 185 -16.82 7.63 2.73
CA ALA A 185 -17.22 6.26 2.40
C ALA A 185 -16.44 5.68 1.19
N GLN A 186 -16.18 6.49 0.16
CA GLN A 186 -15.37 6.08 -0.99
C GLN A 186 -13.93 5.73 -0.57
N ASP A 187 -13.34 6.52 0.33
CA ASP A 187 -12.00 6.24 0.85
C ASP A 187 -11.97 4.92 1.61
N LEU A 188 -12.92 4.70 2.51
CA LEU A 188 -13.00 3.46 3.28
C LEU A 188 -13.18 2.23 2.36
N MET A 189 -13.93 2.37 1.26
CA MET A 189 -14.04 1.31 0.24
C MET A 189 -12.70 0.99 -0.43
N LEU A 190 -11.86 1.99 -0.70
CA LEU A 190 -10.52 1.80 -1.25
C LEU A 190 -9.56 1.16 -0.23
N LEU A 191 -9.76 1.44 1.07
CA LEU A 191 -8.97 0.87 2.16
C LEU A 191 -9.30 -0.60 2.47
N SER A 192 -10.33 -1.19 1.84
CA SER A 192 -10.89 -2.48 2.24
C SER A 192 -9.84 -3.59 2.36
N LYS A 193 -8.94 -3.70 1.38
CA LYS A 193 -7.89 -4.72 1.41
C LYS A 193 -6.87 -4.48 2.51
N GLY A 194 -6.54 -3.22 2.78
CA GLY A 194 -5.55 -2.83 3.80
C GLY A 194 -5.99 -3.19 5.21
N VAL A 195 -7.30 -3.21 5.47
CA VAL A 195 -7.87 -3.64 6.75
C VAL A 195 -8.26 -5.12 6.78
N GLY A 196 -7.87 -5.92 5.78
CA GLY A 196 -8.19 -7.34 5.70
C GLY A 196 -9.62 -7.67 5.26
N PHE A 197 -10.41 -6.70 4.80
CA PHE A 197 -11.75 -6.93 4.24
C PHE A 197 -11.66 -7.45 2.79
N THR A 198 -11.76 -8.77 2.64
CA THR A 198 -11.60 -9.47 1.35
C THR A 198 -12.92 -9.66 0.59
N ASN A 199 -14.07 -9.62 1.27
CA ASN A 199 -15.39 -9.81 0.65
C ASN A 199 -15.90 -8.54 -0.06
N ASN A 200 -15.16 -8.12 -1.09
CA ASN A 200 -15.43 -6.89 -1.85
C ASN A 200 -16.44 -7.06 -3.00
N ARG A 201 -17.28 -8.10 -2.97
CA ARG A 201 -18.27 -8.37 -4.03
C ARG A 201 -19.13 -7.14 -4.33
N TYR A 202 -19.79 -6.58 -3.32
CA TYR A 202 -20.71 -5.47 -3.51
C TYR A 202 -20.02 -4.12 -3.73
N ILE A 203 -18.80 -3.94 -3.22
CA ILE A 203 -17.95 -2.81 -3.61
C ILE A 203 -17.75 -2.80 -5.13
N LYS A 204 -17.57 -3.98 -5.76
CA LYS A 204 -17.37 -4.09 -7.22
C LYS A 204 -18.67 -4.06 -8.03
N THR A 205 -19.70 -4.79 -7.59
CA THR A 205 -20.92 -5.00 -8.39
C THR A 205 -22.01 -3.95 -8.14
N SER A 206 -21.94 -3.22 -7.02
CA SER A 206 -22.98 -2.26 -6.60
C SER A 206 -22.35 -1.12 -5.78
N PRO A 207 -21.32 -0.42 -6.30
CA PRO A 207 -20.53 0.55 -5.56
C PRO A 207 -21.36 1.70 -4.99
N GLU A 208 -22.32 2.24 -5.75
CA GLU A 208 -23.16 3.37 -5.32
C GLU A 208 -24.04 3.02 -4.12
N ILE A 209 -24.68 1.85 -4.14
CA ILE A 209 -25.51 1.35 -3.03
C ILE A 209 -24.62 1.09 -1.81
N PHE A 210 -23.45 0.48 -2.01
CA PHE A 210 -22.50 0.23 -0.92
C PHE A 210 -22.02 1.52 -0.27
N GLN A 211 -21.63 2.51 -1.09
CA GLN A 211 -21.19 3.82 -0.63
C GLN A 211 -22.29 4.54 0.14
N THR A 212 -23.53 4.53 -0.37
CA THR A 212 -24.70 5.13 0.32
C THR A 212 -24.91 4.47 1.69
N ASN A 213 -24.91 3.15 1.73
CA ASN A 213 -25.07 2.39 2.97
C ASN A 213 -23.97 2.67 3.99
N LEU A 214 -22.73 2.82 3.53
CA LEU A 214 -21.58 3.15 4.36
C LEU A 214 -21.65 4.60 4.86
N THR A 215 -22.03 5.56 4.02
CA THR A 215 -22.23 6.96 4.44
C THR A 215 -23.33 7.07 5.50
N GLU A 216 -24.47 6.41 5.31
CA GLU A 216 -25.53 6.36 6.32
C GLU A 216 -25.06 5.72 7.63
N LEU A 217 -24.20 4.71 7.54
CA LEU A 217 -23.64 4.05 8.71
C LEU A 217 -22.67 4.95 9.47
N LEU A 218 -21.83 5.71 8.77
CA LEU A 218 -20.95 6.72 9.35
C LEU A 218 -21.77 7.79 10.09
N LEU A 219 -22.80 8.33 9.44
CA LEU A 219 -23.72 9.30 10.06
C LEU A 219 -24.37 8.74 11.32
N LYS A 220 -24.87 7.50 11.26
CA LYS A 220 -25.55 6.86 12.39
C LYS A 220 -24.60 6.61 13.58
N LYS A 221 -23.36 6.15 13.32
CA LYS A 221 -22.42 5.77 14.38
C LYS A 221 -21.62 6.93 14.94
N PHE A 222 -21.22 7.87 14.09
CA PHE A 222 -20.29 8.94 14.44
C PHE A 222 -20.90 10.34 14.35
N GLY A 223 -22.10 10.49 13.76
CA GLY A 223 -22.73 11.80 13.54
C GLY A 223 -22.17 12.58 12.35
N PHE A 224 -21.25 11.99 11.57
CA PHE A 224 -20.59 12.62 10.42
C PHE A 224 -20.60 11.68 9.21
N GLU A 225 -20.55 12.23 8.00
CA GLU A 225 -20.43 11.46 6.76
C GLU A 225 -19.00 10.94 6.51
N THR A 226 -18.05 11.30 7.38
CA THR A 226 -16.64 10.93 7.31
C THR A 226 -16.18 10.20 8.57
N TYR A 227 -15.23 9.28 8.41
CA TYR A 227 -14.47 8.68 9.49
C TYR A 227 -13.30 9.59 9.86
N LYS A 228 -13.29 10.14 11.08
CA LYS A 228 -12.29 11.10 11.54
C LYS A 228 -11.23 10.44 12.39
N LEU A 229 -9.96 10.75 12.13
CA LEU A 229 -8.86 10.23 12.94
C LEU A 229 -8.74 10.97 14.27
N ASN A 230 -8.60 10.20 15.34
CA ASN A 230 -8.20 10.73 16.63
C ASN A 230 -6.68 10.95 16.66
N LYS A 231 -6.24 12.21 16.59
CA LYS A 231 -4.81 12.59 16.62
C LYS A 231 -4.12 12.29 17.96
N SER A 232 -4.86 12.06 19.04
CA SER A 232 -4.29 11.71 20.36
C SER A 232 -4.18 10.21 20.61
N MET A 233 -4.48 9.38 19.62
CA MET A 233 -4.47 7.93 19.75
C MET A 233 -3.04 7.39 19.93
N LYS A 234 -2.88 6.42 20.83
CA LYS A 234 -1.61 5.72 21.00
C LYS A 234 -1.42 4.72 19.86
N LEU A 235 -0.25 4.76 19.24
CA LEU A 235 0.12 3.80 18.21
C LEU A 235 0.45 2.44 18.86
N ASP A 236 -0.08 1.36 18.30
CA ASP A 236 0.10 -0.01 18.78
C ASP A 236 0.49 -1.00 17.67
N THR A 237 0.95 -0.48 16.53
CA THR A 237 1.43 -1.26 15.40
C THR A 237 2.92 -1.00 15.18
N HIS A 238 3.66 -2.08 14.89
CA HIS A 238 5.08 -2.06 14.56
C HIS A 238 5.33 -2.08 13.05
N GLU A 239 4.28 -2.33 12.26
CA GLU A 239 4.35 -2.42 10.82
C GLU A 239 4.71 -1.06 10.20
N LYS A 240 5.50 -1.10 9.13
CA LYS A 240 6.00 0.09 8.46
C LYS A 240 5.60 0.10 6.99
N ILE A 241 5.17 1.26 6.54
CA ILE A 241 5.01 1.60 5.13
C ILE A 241 6.39 1.95 4.61
N ARG A 242 6.86 1.20 3.61
CA ARG A 242 8.13 1.45 2.93
C ARG A 242 7.88 1.90 1.49
N PHE A 243 8.63 2.93 1.09
CA PHE A 243 8.72 3.40 -0.29
C PHE A 243 10.08 4.04 -0.54
N ALA A 244 10.47 4.17 -1.81
CA ALA A 244 11.80 4.66 -2.15
C ALA A 244 11.81 5.51 -3.42
N LEU A 245 12.74 6.47 -3.50
CA LEU A 245 13.09 7.10 -4.78
C LEU A 245 13.84 6.08 -5.64
N SER A 246 13.58 6.13 -6.94
CA SER A 246 14.14 5.18 -7.91
C SER A 246 15.56 5.51 -8.30
N ASN A 247 15.93 6.78 -8.24
CA ASN A 247 17.28 7.24 -8.50
C ASN A 247 18.22 6.66 -7.43
N ILE A 248 19.01 5.68 -7.87
CA ILE A 248 19.82 4.88 -6.97
C ILE A 248 21.00 5.65 -6.35
N SER A 249 21.38 6.76 -6.96
CA SER A 249 22.47 7.61 -6.51
C SER A 249 22.11 8.50 -5.31
N ILE A 250 20.81 8.63 -5.00
CA ILE A 250 20.34 9.39 -3.84
C ILE A 250 20.65 8.61 -2.56
N LYS A 251 21.38 9.23 -1.63
CA LYS A 251 21.64 8.68 -0.29
C LYS A 251 20.35 8.71 0.53
N ASN A 252 20.11 7.66 1.32
CA ASN A 252 18.90 7.53 2.16
C ASN A 252 17.59 7.67 1.36
N ARG A 253 17.55 7.08 0.17
CA ARG A 253 16.38 7.14 -0.73
C ARG A 253 15.19 6.31 -0.27
N GLU A 254 15.34 5.48 0.76
CA GLU A 254 14.28 4.65 1.34
C GLU A 254 13.64 5.38 2.53
N PHE A 255 12.31 5.42 2.54
CA PHE A 255 11.52 6.09 3.57
C PHE A 255 10.59 5.11 4.25
N GLU A 256 10.50 5.25 5.57
CA GLU A 256 9.64 4.43 6.40
C GLU A 256 8.70 5.29 7.22
N TYR A 257 7.41 4.94 7.21
CA TYR A 257 6.39 5.53 8.07
C TYR A 257 5.65 4.44 8.83
N PRO A 258 5.18 4.68 10.06
CA PRO A 258 4.33 3.71 10.73
C PRO A 258 3.07 3.43 9.92
N ASN A 259 2.70 2.15 9.79
CA ASN A 259 1.47 1.75 9.10
C ASN A 259 0.25 1.93 10.01
N THR A 260 -0.11 3.18 10.24
CA THR A 260 -1.21 3.58 11.14
C THR A 260 -2.58 2.98 10.76
N LEU A 261 -2.76 2.54 9.50
CA LEU A 261 -3.96 1.81 9.07
C LEU A 261 -4.15 0.48 9.83
N LEU A 262 -3.04 -0.13 10.29
CA LEU A 262 -3.03 -1.39 11.05
C LEU A 262 -3.08 -1.17 12.57
N ASN A 263 -3.27 0.07 13.04
CA ASN A 263 -3.60 0.28 14.43
C ASN A 263 -4.91 -0.46 14.77
N SER A 264 -4.95 -1.13 15.91
CA SER A 264 -6.05 -2.07 16.21
C SER A 264 -7.43 -1.40 16.22
N ASP A 265 -7.54 -0.19 16.77
CA ASP A 265 -8.80 0.55 16.83
C ASP A 265 -9.23 0.98 15.41
N ILE A 266 -8.31 1.57 14.64
CA ILE A 266 -8.58 2.03 13.26
C ILE A 266 -8.94 0.86 12.33
N GLN A 267 -8.12 -0.19 12.35
CA GLN A 267 -8.31 -1.36 11.50
C GLN A 267 -9.66 -2.01 11.78
N SER A 268 -10.00 -2.16 13.06
CA SER A 268 -11.27 -2.73 13.50
C SER A 268 -12.44 -1.88 13.06
N ASP A 269 -12.44 -0.58 13.36
CA ASP A 269 -13.54 0.31 13.02
C ASP A 269 -13.84 0.28 11.51
N ILE A 270 -12.82 0.43 10.68
CA ILE A 270 -12.98 0.42 9.22
C ILE A 270 -13.45 -0.97 8.74
N TYR A 271 -12.85 -2.06 9.23
CA TYR A 271 -13.27 -3.41 8.86
C TYR A 271 -14.77 -3.65 9.16
N LEU A 272 -15.23 -3.20 10.32
CA LEU A 272 -16.57 -3.46 10.82
C LEU A 272 -17.60 -2.59 10.12
N LEU A 273 -17.25 -1.34 9.79
CA LEU A 273 -18.03 -0.48 8.91
C LEU A 273 -18.25 -1.13 7.53
N LEU A 274 -17.18 -1.68 6.94
CA LEU A 274 -17.26 -2.36 5.64
C LEU A 274 -18.11 -3.64 5.71
N LYS A 275 -17.96 -4.42 6.79
CA LYS A 275 -18.74 -5.64 7.01
C LYS A 275 -20.23 -5.35 7.19
N GLU A 276 -20.60 -4.39 8.03
CA GLU A 276 -22.01 -4.03 8.23
C GLU A 276 -22.62 -3.43 6.96
N SER A 277 -21.87 -2.60 6.24
CA SER A 277 -22.28 -2.06 4.93
C SER A 277 -22.48 -3.16 3.89
N HIS A 278 -21.63 -4.20 3.91
CA HIS A 278 -21.79 -5.37 3.05
C HIS A 278 -23.11 -6.10 3.29
N GLU A 279 -23.44 -6.41 4.54
CA GLU A 279 -24.68 -7.12 4.87
C GLU A 279 -25.92 -6.28 4.54
N LYS A 280 -25.87 -4.96 4.79
CA LYS A 280 -26.95 -4.05 4.38
C LYS A 280 -27.12 -4.02 2.86
N THR A 281 -26.03 -3.85 2.11
CA THR A 281 -26.05 -3.83 0.64
C THR A 281 -26.56 -5.14 0.05
N LYS A 282 -26.22 -6.28 0.65
CA LYS A 282 -26.74 -7.59 0.26
C LYS A 282 -28.26 -7.65 0.36
N VAL A 283 -28.84 -7.12 1.45
CA VAL A 283 -30.30 -7.05 1.64
C VAL A 283 -30.93 -6.11 0.62
N ASP A 284 -30.37 -4.91 0.42
CA ASP A 284 -30.92 -3.91 -0.49
C ASP A 284 -30.89 -4.38 -1.95
N VAL A 285 -29.77 -4.97 -2.39
CA VAL A 285 -29.66 -5.55 -3.73
C VAL A 285 -30.64 -6.72 -3.90
N ALA A 286 -30.88 -7.54 -2.87
CA ALA A 286 -31.88 -8.59 -2.92
C ALA A 286 -33.32 -8.02 -3.01
N ASN A 287 -33.61 -6.93 -2.30
CA ASN A 287 -34.90 -6.24 -2.36
C ASN A 287 -35.14 -5.61 -3.73
N LEU A 288 -34.13 -4.94 -4.31
CA LEU A 288 -34.19 -4.38 -5.66
C LEU A 288 -34.44 -5.45 -6.74
N ARG A 289 -33.84 -6.64 -6.59
CA ARG A 289 -34.12 -7.78 -7.48
C ARG A 289 -35.56 -8.29 -7.37
N LYS A 290 -36.16 -8.20 -6.18
CA LYS A 290 -37.56 -8.59 -5.94
C LYS A 290 -38.53 -7.53 -6.47
N SER A 291 -38.22 -6.25 -6.32
CA SER A 291 -39.02 -5.14 -6.87
C SER A 291 -38.95 -5.08 -8.39
N ASN A 292 -37.78 -5.31 -8.99
CA ASN A 292 -37.62 -5.35 -10.45
C ASN A 292 -38.29 -6.58 -11.11
N LYS A 293 -38.63 -7.62 -10.33
CA LYS A 293 -39.47 -8.76 -10.79
C LYS A 293 -40.98 -8.51 -10.60
N LYS A 294 -41.37 -7.45 -9.90
CA LYS A 294 -42.77 -7.08 -9.63
C LYS A 294 -42.99 -5.62 -10.03
N THR A 295 -43.26 -5.36 -11.31
CA THR A 295 -43.87 -4.10 -11.73
C THR A 295 -45.27 -3.97 -11.15
N SER A 296 -45.42 -3.24 -10.04
CA SER A 296 -46.47 -2.26 -9.67
C SER A 296 -46.39 -1.93 -8.16
N PRO A 297 -46.70 -0.70 -7.72
CA PRO A 297 -46.10 -0.09 -6.55
C PRO A 297 -46.91 -0.31 -5.26
N GLU A 298 -46.26 -0.31 -4.09
CA GLU A 298 -46.72 0.53 -2.98
C GLU A 298 -45.74 0.66 -1.79
N LYS A 299 -45.59 1.93 -1.40
CA LYS A 299 -45.41 2.54 -0.06
C LYS A 299 -44.22 2.13 0.82
N ILE A 300 -43.28 3.07 0.92
CA ILE A 300 -42.29 3.17 1.99
C ILE A 300 -42.93 3.94 3.15
N THR A 301 -43.02 3.30 4.32
CA THR A 301 -43.39 3.95 5.58
C THR A 301 -42.11 4.23 6.36
N THR A 302 -41.76 5.51 6.51
CA THR A 302 -40.65 5.97 7.36
C THR A 302 -41.01 5.89 8.83
N VAL A 303 -40.22 5.14 9.61
CA VAL A 303 -40.19 5.24 11.07
C VAL A 303 -38.95 6.04 11.46
N LYS A 304 -39.17 7.23 12.04
CA LYS A 304 -38.13 8.01 12.73
C LYS A 304 -37.90 7.42 14.11
N GLN A 305 -36.65 7.16 14.48
CA GLN A 305 -36.27 6.99 15.88
C GLN A 305 -35.05 7.84 16.24
N GLN A 306 -35.18 8.50 17.38
CA GLN A 306 -34.28 9.49 17.96
C GLN A 306 -32.95 8.86 18.39
N ILE A 307 -31.85 9.54 18.10
CA ILE A 307 -30.48 9.14 18.49
C ILE A 307 -30.18 9.78 19.85
N LYS A 308 -29.87 8.94 20.84
CA LYS A 308 -29.19 9.34 22.08
C LYS A 308 -27.69 9.14 21.90
N GLU A 309 -26.91 10.14 22.29
CA GLU A 309 -25.44 10.07 22.37
C GLU A 309 -24.97 8.93 23.28
N LYS A 310 -23.98 8.14 22.82
CA LYS A 310 -23.13 7.32 23.69
C LYS A 310 -21.78 6.96 23.04
N GLN A 311 -20.73 7.35 23.76
CA GLN A 311 -19.35 6.83 23.88
C GLN A 311 -18.65 6.18 22.67
N SER A 312 -17.49 6.77 22.36
CA SER A 312 -16.42 6.27 21.49
C SER A 312 -15.91 4.89 21.94
N ILE A 313 -15.82 3.97 20.98
CA ILE A 313 -15.23 2.62 20.94
C ILE A 313 -16.29 1.61 20.47
N PHE A 314 -16.12 1.10 19.24
CA PHE A 314 -16.91 0.00 18.73
C PHE A 314 -16.30 -1.32 19.23
N VAL A 315 -16.90 -1.93 20.26
CA VAL A 315 -16.69 -3.36 20.54
C VAL A 315 -17.91 -4.11 19.99
N PRO A 316 -17.79 -4.86 18.89
CA PRO A 316 -18.83 -5.81 18.53
C PRO A 316 -18.75 -7.00 19.51
N THR A 317 -19.73 -7.13 20.40
CA THR A 317 -19.77 -8.28 21.32
C THR A 317 -20.43 -9.53 20.72
N ASP A 318 -21.08 -9.47 19.55
CA ASP A 318 -21.75 -10.66 18.98
C ASP A 318 -21.54 -10.80 17.46
N ASN A 319 -21.20 -12.02 17.00
CA ASN A 319 -21.07 -12.49 15.60
C ASN A 319 -19.75 -12.21 14.83
N LEU A 320 -18.61 -12.15 15.51
CA LEU A 320 -17.32 -12.34 14.85
C LEU A 320 -16.97 -13.83 14.72
N THR A 321 -16.53 -14.23 13.54
CA THR A 321 -15.85 -15.52 13.33
C THR A 321 -14.49 -15.51 14.04
N LEU A 322 -13.92 -16.69 14.29
CA LEU A 322 -12.58 -16.77 14.88
C LEU A 322 -11.53 -16.05 14.03
N LYS A 323 -11.60 -16.21 12.69
CA LYS A 323 -10.69 -15.54 11.76
C LYS A 323 -10.76 -14.02 11.89
N GLU A 324 -11.96 -13.47 12.05
CA GLU A 324 -12.15 -12.03 12.27
C GLU A 324 -11.57 -11.59 13.62
N ARG A 325 -11.78 -12.35 14.70
CA ARG A 325 -11.17 -12.02 15.99
C ARG A 325 -9.64 -12.08 15.98
N ILE A 326 -9.04 -13.02 15.24
CA ILE A 326 -7.58 -13.07 15.04
C ILE A 326 -7.12 -11.84 14.23
N LEU A 327 -7.83 -11.50 13.14
CA LEU A 327 -7.49 -10.33 12.32
C LEU A 327 -7.54 -9.02 13.10
N LEU A 328 -8.57 -8.86 13.93
CA LEU A 328 -8.86 -7.65 14.71
C LEU A 328 -8.13 -7.60 16.06
N SER A 329 -7.37 -8.63 16.43
CA SER A 329 -6.53 -8.58 17.62
C SER A 329 -5.39 -7.58 17.42
N LYS A 330 -4.85 -7.03 18.51
CA LYS A 330 -3.71 -6.09 18.42
C LYS A 330 -2.48 -6.80 17.85
N GLU A 331 -1.62 -6.03 17.18
CA GLU A 331 -0.32 -6.56 16.78
C GLU A 331 0.46 -7.02 18.03
N PRO A 332 1.18 -8.15 17.93
CA PRO A 332 2.10 -8.55 18.99
C PRO A 332 3.24 -7.52 19.12
N SER A 333 3.89 -7.53 20.28
CA SER A 333 5.06 -6.70 20.58
C SER A 333 6.31 -7.18 19.83
N SER A 334 6.34 -8.46 19.46
CA SER A 334 7.44 -9.14 18.76
C SER A 334 6.87 -10.30 17.94
N ASP A 335 7.44 -11.50 18.04
CA ASP A 335 6.97 -12.72 17.39
C ASP A 335 5.63 -13.24 17.93
N GLY A 336 5.23 -12.84 19.15
CA GLY A 336 4.01 -13.32 19.82
C GLY A 336 4.28 -14.18 21.05
N PHE A 337 5.55 -14.41 21.43
CA PHE A 337 5.92 -15.20 22.61
C PHE A 337 5.47 -14.54 23.93
N ASP A 338 5.73 -13.24 24.10
CA ASP A 338 5.33 -12.50 25.30
C ASP A 338 3.80 -12.44 25.45
N GLU A 339 3.10 -12.32 24.32
CA GLU A 339 1.64 -12.38 24.25
C GLU A 339 1.10 -13.73 24.71
N GLU A 340 1.74 -14.85 24.31
CA GLU A 340 1.36 -16.19 24.77
C GLU A 340 1.50 -16.29 26.29
N ILE A 341 2.65 -15.88 26.84
CA ILE A 341 2.93 -15.93 28.28
C ILE A 341 1.90 -15.11 29.06
N LYS A 342 1.62 -13.88 28.62
CA LYS A 342 0.60 -13.02 29.25
C LYS A 342 -0.78 -13.66 29.18
N GLY A 343 -1.17 -14.18 28.01
CA GLY A 343 -2.45 -14.86 27.83
C GLY A 343 -2.63 -16.08 28.73
N ILE A 344 -1.58 -16.90 28.89
CA ILE A 344 -1.59 -18.04 29.82
C ILE A 344 -1.72 -17.57 31.28
N ASN A 345 -1.10 -16.46 31.65
CA ASN A 345 -1.21 -15.91 33.00
C ASN A 345 -2.63 -15.40 33.29
N TYR A 346 -3.26 -14.68 32.36
CA TYR A 346 -4.67 -14.29 32.49
C TYR A 346 -5.60 -15.51 32.57
N TYR A 347 -5.32 -16.56 31.79
CA TYR A 347 -6.08 -17.81 31.85
C TYR A 347 -6.02 -18.44 33.25
N LYS A 348 -4.83 -18.48 33.87
CA LYS A 348 -4.65 -19.01 35.24
C LYS A 348 -5.39 -18.18 36.30
N GLN A 349 -5.58 -16.89 36.05
CA GLN A 349 -6.36 -15.98 36.90
C GLN A 349 -7.88 -16.07 36.63
N GLU A 350 -8.32 -17.01 35.78
CA GLU A 350 -9.71 -17.15 35.32
C GLU A 350 -10.27 -15.92 34.59
N ASN A 351 -9.40 -14.99 34.19
CA ASN A 351 -9.77 -13.86 33.36
C ASN A 351 -9.75 -14.28 31.88
N TYR A 352 -10.79 -15.02 31.47
CA TYR A 352 -10.86 -15.64 30.15
C TYR A 352 -10.97 -14.64 29.00
N LYS A 353 -11.53 -13.45 29.25
CA LYS A 353 -11.66 -12.42 28.20
C LYS A 353 -10.29 -11.90 27.80
N ASP A 354 -9.49 -11.47 28.77
CA ASP A 354 -8.14 -10.97 28.52
C ASP A 354 -7.23 -12.12 28.05
N ALA A 355 -7.41 -13.32 28.60
CA ALA A 355 -6.68 -14.50 28.12
C ALA A 355 -6.91 -14.76 26.62
N GLU A 356 -8.16 -14.75 26.16
CA GLU A 356 -8.47 -14.91 24.74
C GLU A 356 -7.82 -13.79 23.92
N GLU A 357 -7.96 -12.54 24.35
CA GLU A 357 -7.38 -11.39 23.64
C GLU A 357 -5.86 -11.56 23.44
N TRP A 358 -5.10 -11.79 24.51
CA TRP A 358 -3.64 -11.92 24.44
C TRP A 358 -3.20 -13.15 23.64
N LEU A 359 -3.88 -14.29 23.79
CA LEU A 359 -3.57 -15.48 23.00
C LEU A 359 -3.86 -15.27 21.50
N LEU A 360 -4.93 -14.56 21.14
CA LEU A 360 -5.22 -14.23 19.74
C LEU A 360 -4.20 -13.27 19.12
N ARG A 361 -3.58 -12.38 19.91
CA ARG A 361 -2.45 -11.55 19.46
C ARG A 361 -1.22 -12.42 19.13
N SER A 362 -0.95 -13.42 19.96
CA SER A 362 0.12 -14.40 19.72
C SER A 362 -0.09 -15.18 18.42
N VAL A 363 -1.33 -15.63 18.17
CA VAL A 363 -1.70 -16.29 16.89
C VAL A 363 -1.51 -15.33 15.71
N LYS A 364 -1.89 -14.05 15.85
CA LYS A 364 -1.71 -13.03 14.80
C LYS A 364 -0.23 -12.81 14.46
N GLY A 365 0.65 -12.88 15.46
CA GLY A 365 2.11 -12.83 15.29
C GLY A 365 2.74 -14.01 14.58
N ASN A 366 1.96 -15.07 14.31
CA ASN A 366 2.46 -16.36 13.83
C ASN A 366 3.42 -17.05 14.83
N PHE A 367 3.25 -16.80 16.13
CA PHE A 367 3.93 -17.60 17.15
C PHE A 367 3.21 -18.94 17.32
N ASP A 368 3.63 -19.93 16.54
CA ASP A 368 2.92 -21.20 16.41
C ASP A 368 3.36 -22.26 17.43
N ALA A 369 3.14 -22.01 18.72
CA ALA A 369 3.38 -23.02 19.76
C ALA A 369 2.18 -23.98 19.93
N PRO A 370 2.38 -25.30 20.12
CA PRO A 370 1.28 -26.22 20.39
C PRO A 370 0.44 -25.81 21.63
N ALA A 371 1.09 -25.23 22.64
CA ALA A 371 0.46 -24.83 23.89
C ALA A 371 -0.57 -23.71 23.67
N LEU A 372 -0.24 -22.68 22.88
CA LEU A 372 -1.15 -21.62 22.46
C LEU A 372 -2.49 -22.16 21.92
N TYR A 373 -2.41 -23.04 20.92
CA TYR A 373 -3.58 -23.63 20.28
C TYR A 373 -4.39 -24.54 21.21
N GLU A 374 -3.69 -25.29 22.06
CA GLU A 374 -4.34 -26.10 23.08
C GLU A 374 -5.13 -25.22 24.06
N ARG A 375 -4.54 -24.12 24.53
CA ARG A 375 -5.15 -23.20 25.50
C ARG A 375 -6.38 -22.52 24.95
N LEU A 376 -6.31 -21.99 23.72
CA LEU A 376 -7.47 -21.41 23.05
C LEU A 376 -8.58 -22.46 22.83
N GLY A 377 -8.21 -23.68 22.43
CA GLY A 377 -9.17 -24.78 22.30
C GLY A 377 -9.87 -25.13 23.62
N ILE A 378 -9.14 -25.15 24.74
CA ILE A 378 -9.72 -25.34 26.09
C ILE A 378 -10.67 -24.21 26.44
N LEU A 379 -10.25 -22.96 26.21
CA LEU A 379 -11.03 -21.77 26.51
C LEU A 379 -12.37 -21.79 25.75
N TYR A 380 -12.36 -22.09 24.44
CA TYR A 380 -13.57 -22.18 23.63
C TYR A 380 -14.49 -23.31 24.05
N ARG A 381 -13.93 -24.47 24.43
CA ARG A 381 -14.75 -25.59 24.95
C ARG A 381 -15.49 -25.20 26.22
N LYS A 382 -14.81 -24.51 27.16
CA LYS A 382 -15.43 -24.02 28.41
C LYS A 382 -16.59 -23.07 28.15
N GLN A 383 -16.46 -22.23 27.12
CA GLN A 383 -17.49 -21.28 26.71
C GLN A 383 -18.55 -21.88 25.77
N LYS A 384 -18.50 -23.20 25.51
CA LYS A 384 -19.39 -23.92 24.56
C LYS A 384 -19.32 -23.38 23.12
N ARG A 385 -18.21 -22.74 22.75
CA ARG A 385 -17.93 -22.24 21.40
C ARG A 385 -17.28 -23.33 20.55
N TYR A 386 -18.03 -24.40 20.30
CA TYR A 386 -17.48 -25.63 19.68
C TYR A 386 -16.94 -25.40 18.26
N ASN A 387 -17.54 -24.51 17.49
CA ASN A 387 -17.01 -24.16 16.16
C ASN A 387 -15.65 -23.46 16.26
N ASP A 388 -15.48 -22.53 17.21
CA ASP A 388 -14.21 -21.84 17.42
C ASP A 388 -13.12 -22.80 17.92
N GLU A 389 -13.47 -23.77 18.79
CA GLU A 389 -12.54 -24.84 19.20
C GLU A 389 -12.06 -25.65 17.99
N VAL A 390 -12.95 -26.05 17.09
CA VAL A 390 -12.56 -26.80 15.88
C VAL A 390 -11.69 -25.96 14.97
N GLU A 391 -12.05 -24.69 14.74
CA GLU A 391 -11.28 -23.81 13.85
C GLU A 391 -9.87 -23.54 14.40
N ILE A 392 -9.73 -23.21 15.69
CA ILE A 392 -8.41 -22.88 16.24
C ILE A 392 -7.47 -24.09 16.26
N LEU A 393 -8.00 -25.31 16.50
CA LEU A 393 -7.21 -26.53 16.49
C LEU A 393 -6.78 -26.92 15.07
N LYS A 394 -7.62 -26.65 14.06
CA LYS A 394 -7.24 -26.82 12.64
C LYS A 394 -6.11 -25.86 12.25
N ILE A 395 -6.17 -24.60 12.71
CA ILE A 395 -5.08 -23.63 12.51
C ILE A 395 -3.79 -24.17 13.16
N GLY A 396 -3.87 -24.59 14.42
CA GLY A 396 -2.70 -25.13 15.13
C GLY A 396 -2.05 -26.33 14.46
N ILE A 397 -2.83 -27.34 14.06
CA ILE A 397 -2.27 -28.52 13.36
C ILE A 397 -1.66 -28.15 12.01
N LYS A 398 -2.27 -27.19 11.29
CA LYS A 398 -1.72 -26.71 10.02
C LYS A 398 -0.35 -26.04 10.22
N ASN A 399 -0.21 -25.22 11.25
CA ASN A 399 0.98 -24.41 11.46
C ASN A 399 2.11 -25.17 12.17
N VAL A 400 1.78 -25.97 13.18
CA VAL A 400 2.76 -26.72 13.99
C VAL A 400 3.10 -28.11 13.41
N GLY A 401 2.27 -28.62 12.50
CA GLY A 401 2.35 -29.99 12.00
C GLY A 401 1.71 -31.01 12.97
N PHE A 402 2.05 -32.29 12.78
CA PHE A 402 1.43 -33.37 13.56
C PHE A 402 1.75 -33.25 15.06
N ASN A 403 0.71 -33.20 15.88
CA ASN A 403 0.84 -33.19 17.34
C ASN A 403 -0.26 -34.08 17.93
N SER A 404 0.12 -35.21 18.52
CA SER A 404 -0.83 -36.22 19.02
C SER A 404 -1.93 -35.63 19.90
N LYS A 405 -1.57 -34.70 20.79
CA LYS A 405 -2.49 -34.06 21.73
C LYS A 405 -3.48 -33.12 21.04
N LEU A 406 -3.01 -32.28 20.11
CA LEU A 406 -3.89 -31.40 19.33
C LEU A 406 -4.82 -32.20 18.41
N ASN A 407 -4.30 -33.25 17.77
CA ASN A 407 -5.08 -34.13 16.89
C ASN A 407 -6.18 -34.88 17.66
N GLU A 408 -5.86 -35.47 18.82
CA GLU A 408 -6.86 -36.11 19.69
C GLU A 408 -7.94 -35.12 20.13
N ARG A 409 -7.53 -33.89 20.47
CA ARG A 409 -8.47 -32.84 20.86
C ARG A 409 -9.36 -32.42 19.71
N LEU A 410 -8.80 -32.24 18.50
CA LEU A 410 -9.56 -31.87 17.32
C LEU A 410 -10.64 -32.92 17.01
N ALA A 411 -10.29 -34.21 17.07
CA ALA A 411 -11.25 -35.29 16.86
C ALA A 411 -12.45 -35.18 17.83
N LYS A 412 -12.17 -35.00 19.12
CA LYS A 412 -13.21 -34.80 20.15
C LYS A 412 -14.02 -33.51 19.93
N ALA A 413 -13.37 -32.43 19.48
CA ALA A 413 -14.02 -31.15 19.22
C ALA A 413 -14.99 -31.23 18.01
N ILE A 414 -14.61 -31.96 16.95
CA ILE A 414 -15.47 -32.20 15.77
C ILE A 414 -16.75 -32.94 16.19
N GLU A 415 -16.61 -34.04 16.92
CA GLU A 415 -17.75 -34.84 17.40
C GLU A 415 -18.71 -34.01 18.25
N LEU A 416 -18.19 -33.18 19.16
CA LEU A 416 -19.01 -32.30 19.98
C LEU A 416 -19.71 -31.21 19.16
N ASN A 417 -19.01 -30.60 18.21
CA ASN A 417 -19.57 -29.57 17.34
C ASN A 417 -20.73 -30.14 16.50
N GLU A 418 -20.59 -31.36 15.97
CA GLU A 418 -21.66 -32.05 15.24
C GLU A 418 -22.87 -32.35 16.13
N LYS A 419 -22.64 -32.91 17.32
CA LYS A 419 -23.71 -33.15 18.32
C LYS A 419 -24.44 -31.87 18.71
N SER A 420 -23.75 -30.73 18.76
CA SER A 420 -24.36 -29.44 19.10
C SER A 420 -25.28 -28.88 18.02
N LYS A 421 -25.11 -29.28 16.75
CA LYS A 421 -25.96 -28.85 15.62
C LYS A 421 -27.25 -29.64 15.49
N LEU A 422 -27.35 -30.79 16.18
CA LEU A 422 -28.51 -31.68 16.18
C LEU A 422 -29.49 -31.38 17.34
N LYS A 423 -29.13 -30.45 18.22
CA LYS A 423 -29.98 -29.93 19.30
C LYS A 423 -30.44 -28.53 18.94
#